data_AF-A0A9Y2MYF5-F1
#
_entry.id   AF-A0A9Y2MYF5-F1
#
_cell.length_a   1.000
_cell.length_b   1.000
_cell.length_c   1.000
_cell.angle_alpha   90.00
_cell.angle_beta   90.00
_cell.angle_gamma   90.00
#
_symmetry.space_group_name_H-M   'P 1'
#
loop_
_entity.id
_entity.type
_entity.pdbx_description
1 polymer ?
#
loop_
_entity_poly.entity_id
_entity_poly.type
_entity_poly.pdbx_seq_one_letter_code
_entity_poly.pdbx_strand_id
1 'polypeptide(L)'
;MRKHHLIPLLGAAALALSTMAVPAAQAANETVNIWLTTTDDAKGVNVTRGLEPQTPITFSAGTGSGQQTINVNENTTYQQFEGGARPSPTARPTS
;
A
#
# COMPACT_ATOMS: atom_id res chain seq x y z
N MET A 1 -1.66 -6.03 -59.78
CA MET A 1 -2.42 -6.17 -58.52
C MET A 1 -1.45 -6.36 -57.35
N ARG A 2 -1.15 -5.29 -56.59
CA ARG A 2 -0.26 -5.32 -55.42
C ARG A 2 -1.08 -5.67 -54.17
N LYS A 3 -0.95 -6.89 -53.65
CA LYS A 3 -1.61 -7.36 -52.41
C LYS A 3 -0.55 -7.86 -51.40
N HIS A 4 0.38 -7.01 -50.96
CA HIS A 4 1.39 -7.41 -49.96
C HIS A 4 1.66 -6.39 -48.84
N HIS A 5 0.79 -5.39 -48.64
CA HIS A 5 0.98 -4.38 -47.59
C HIS A 5 0.12 -4.58 -46.33
N LEU A 6 -0.78 -5.57 -46.32
CA LEU A 6 -1.66 -5.84 -45.17
C LEU A 6 -1.00 -6.69 -44.08
N ILE A 7 0.02 -7.48 -44.42
CA ILE A 7 0.72 -8.39 -43.51
C ILE A 7 1.78 -7.67 -42.62
N PRO A 8 2.62 -6.73 -43.12
CA PRO A 8 3.62 -6.09 -42.27
C PRO A 8 3.02 -5.12 -41.24
N LEU A 9 1.83 -4.57 -41.53
CA LEU A 9 1.15 -3.65 -40.63
C LEU A 9 0.54 -4.36 -39.40
N LEU A 10 0.03 -5.59 -39.58
CA LEU A 10 -0.46 -6.43 -38.48
C LEU A 10 0.69 -6.92 -37.57
N GLY A 11 1.84 -7.29 -38.16
CA GLY A 11 3.01 -7.72 -37.40
C GLY A 11 3.61 -6.61 -36.54
N ALA A 12 3.71 -5.39 -37.09
CA ALA A 12 4.20 -4.22 -36.34
C ALA A 12 3.25 -3.83 -35.18
N ALA A 13 1.93 -3.96 -35.38
CA ALA A 13 0.96 -3.72 -34.32
C ALA A 13 1.08 -4.75 -33.18
N ALA A 14 1.22 -6.04 -33.48
CA ALA A 14 1.35 -7.09 -32.46
C ALA A 14 2.64 -6.95 -31.60
N LEU A 15 3.76 -6.53 -32.21
CA LEU A 15 5.00 -6.23 -31.49
C LEU A 15 4.87 -4.97 -30.62
N ALA A 16 4.17 -3.93 -31.09
CA ALA A 16 3.92 -2.71 -30.30
C ALA A 16 3.04 -2.95 -29.06
N LEU A 17 2.17 -3.96 -29.06
CA LEU A 17 1.40 -4.34 -27.86
C LEU A 17 2.24 -5.09 -26.82
N SER A 18 3.28 -5.83 -27.23
CA SER A 18 4.10 -6.62 -26.30
C SER A 18 5.01 -5.79 -25.39
N THR A 19 5.25 -4.52 -25.71
CA THR A 19 6.06 -3.59 -24.88
C THR A 19 5.22 -2.79 -23.88
N MET A 20 3.90 -2.89 -23.93
CA MET A 20 2.98 -2.32 -22.94
C MET A 20 2.74 -3.32 -21.80
N ALA A 21 3.80 -3.92 -21.27
CA ALA A 21 3.71 -4.75 -20.07
C ALA A 21 3.41 -3.83 -18.88
N VAL A 22 2.15 -3.84 -18.43
CA VAL A 22 1.76 -3.13 -17.20
C VAL A 22 2.51 -3.80 -16.05
N PRO A 23 3.27 -3.06 -15.23
CA PRO A 23 3.98 -3.66 -14.10
C PRO A 23 2.98 -4.39 -13.21
N ALA A 24 3.32 -5.62 -12.82
CA ALA A 24 2.46 -6.43 -11.97
C ALA A 24 2.24 -5.70 -10.64
N ALA A 25 0.96 -5.47 -10.29
CA ALA A 25 0.58 -4.91 -9.01
C ALA A 25 0.85 -5.96 -7.91
N GLN A 26 2.00 -5.85 -7.26
CA GLN A 26 2.51 -6.86 -6.31
C GLN A 26 1.53 -7.17 -5.18
N ALA A 27 0.80 -6.17 -4.69
CA ALA A 27 -0.13 -6.31 -3.57
C ALA A 27 -1.59 -6.54 -4.00
N ALA A 28 -1.87 -6.82 -5.27
CA ALA A 28 -3.25 -6.99 -5.75
C ALA A 28 -3.94 -8.20 -5.09
N ASN A 29 -5.19 -8.01 -4.65
CA ASN A 29 -6.04 -8.94 -3.91
C ASN A 29 -5.60 -9.22 -2.46
N GLU A 30 -4.59 -8.53 -1.95
CA GLU A 30 -4.24 -8.62 -0.53
C GLU A 30 -5.27 -7.87 0.33
N THR A 31 -5.59 -8.42 1.51
CA THR A 31 -6.51 -7.78 2.46
C THR A 31 -5.73 -6.93 3.45
N VAL A 32 -6.15 -5.68 3.60
CA VAL A 32 -5.58 -4.71 4.54
C VAL A 32 -6.52 -4.55 5.72
N ASN A 33 -6.00 -4.86 6.90
CA ASN A 33 -6.68 -4.60 8.16
C ASN A 33 -6.29 -3.21 8.68
N ILE A 34 -7.27 -2.49 9.21
CA ILE A 34 -7.11 -1.08 9.56
C ILE A 34 -7.60 -0.88 10.99
N TRP A 35 -6.80 -0.18 11.79
CA TRP A 35 -7.15 0.22 13.15
C TRP A 35 -7.05 1.73 13.27
N LEU A 36 -8.09 2.37 13.81
CA LEU A 36 -8.21 3.81 13.89
C LEU A 36 -8.21 4.29 15.35
N THR A 37 -7.29 5.21 15.64
CA THR A 37 -7.36 6.05 16.84
C THR A 37 -7.63 7.48 16.39
N THR A 38 -8.53 8.18 17.07
CA THR A 38 -8.86 9.57 16.76
C THR A 38 -8.91 10.38 18.03
N THR A 39 -8.32 11.56 17.96
CA THR A 39 -8.33 12.57 19.01
C THR A 39 -8.98 13.84 18.48
N ASP A 40 -9.62 14.61 19.35
CA ASP A 40 -10.35 15.82 18.98
C ASP A 40 -9.80 17.09 19.65
N ASP A 41 -8.73 16.98 20.43
CA ASP A 41 -8.03 18.10 21.02
C ASP A 41 -6.70 18.40 20.31
N ALA A 42 -6.22 19.64 20.45
CA ALA A 42 -4.94 20.05 19.87
C ALA A 42 -3.72 19.35 20.51
N LYS A 43 -3.91 18.72 21.68
CA LYS A 43 -2.85 18.03 22.43
C LYS A 43 -2.74 16.55 22.06
N GLY A 44 -3.70 15.99 21.32
CA GLY A 44 -3.77 14.57 20.98
C GLY A 44 -4.01 13.66 22.18
N VAL A 45 -4.66 14.16 23.25
CA VAL A 45 -4.83 13.42 24.52
C VAL A 45 -6.26 12.90 24.65
N ASN A 46 -7.26 13.70 24.27
CA ASN A 46 -8.65 13.27 24.33
C ASN A 46 -8.96 12.32 23.18
N VAL A 47 -8.98 11.02 23.48
CA VAL A 47 -9.26 9.95 22.51
C VAL A 47 -10.76 9.78 22.38
N THR A 48 -11.30 10.02 21.19
CA THR A 48 -12.72 9.83 20.85
C THR A 48 -12.99 8.47 20.20
N ARG A 49 -11.96 7.87 19.58
CA ARG A 49 -11.94 6.47 19.12
C ARG A 49 -10.59 5.87 19.44
N GLY A 50 -10.55 4.71 20.09
CA GLY A 50 -9.30 4.07 20.52
C GLY A 50 -9.12 2.69 19.91
N LEU A 51 -8.12 2.54 19.04
CA LEU A 51 -7.77 1.27 18.35
C LEU A 51 -9.00 0.57 17.74
N GLU A 52 -9.93 1.34 17.19
CA GLU A 52 -11.18 0.82 16.65
C GLU A 52 -10.91 0.10 15.32
N PRO A 53 -11.26 -1.19 15.19
CA PRO A 53 -11.10 -1.91 13.94
C PRO A 53 -12.02 -1.30 12.88
N GLN A 54 -11.50 -1.11 11.67
CA GLN A 54 -12.28 -0.63 10.52
C GLN A 54 -12.58 -1.79 9.58
N THR A 55 -13.55 -1.60 8.69
CA THR A 55 -13.84 -2.56 7.62
C THR A 55 -12.58 -2.80 6.80
N PRO A 56 -12.09 -4.05 6.71
CA PRO A 56 -10.94 -4.38 5.89
C PRO A 56 -11.19 -4.03 4.42
N ILE A 57 -10.14 -3.63 3.71
CA ILE A 57 -10.19 -3.35 2.27
C ILE A 57 -9.31 -4.35 1.53
N THR A 58 -9.67 -4.65 0.30
CA THR A 58 -8.85 -5.48 -0.58
C THR A 58 -8.15 -4.59 -1.59
N PHE A 59 -6.82 -4.70 -1.68
CA PHE A 59 -6.07 -3.99 -2.70
C PHE A 59 -6.48 -4.43 -4.10
N SER A 60 -6.64 -3.46 -4.98
CA SER A 60 -6.93 -3.67 -6.39
C SER A 60 -5.70 -3.25 -7.21
N ALA A 61 -5.54 -3.82 -8.41
CA ALA A 61 -4.55 -3.34 -9.35
C ALA A 61 -4.86 -1.88 -9.71
N GLY A 62 -4.00 -0.95 -9.30
CA GLY A 62 -4.17 0.48 -9.49
C GLY A 62 -3.25 1.04 -10.58
N THR A 63 -3.64 2.20 -11.13
CA THR A 63 -2.81 2.96 -12.08
C THR A 63 -2.01 4.08 -11.42
N GLY A 64 -2.05 4.19 -10.09
CA GLY A 64 -1.36 5.25 -9.33
C GLY A 64 -2.01 6.63 -9.41
N SER A 65 -3.24 6.73 -9.92
CA SER A 65 -3.95 7.99 -10.23
C SER A 65 -4.82 8.55 -9.09
N GLY A 66 -4.61 8.10 -7.84
CA GLY A 66 -5.36 8.63 -6.69
C GLY A 66 -5.03 10.09 -6.39
N GLN A 67 -5.93 10.78 -5.67
CA GLN A 67 -5.68 12.17 -5.21
C GLN A 67 -4.38 12.30 -4.39
N GLN A 68 -4.05 11.25 -3.63
CA GLN A 68 -2.77 11.06 -2.97
C GLN A 68 -2.34 9.61 -3.20
N THR A 69 -1.12 9.43 -3.67
CA THR A 69 -0.49 8.11 -3.84
C THR A 69 0.74 8.04 -2.95
N ILE A 70 0.87 6.97 -2.16
CA ILE A 70 2.04 6.67 -1.34
C ILE A 70 2.65 5.38 -1.88
N ASN A 71 3.94 5.42 -2.22
CA ASN A 71 4.66 4.27 -2.75
C ASN A 71 5.68 3.79 -1.72
N VAL A 72 5.63 2.51 -1.38
CA VAL A 72 6.68 1.84 -0.64
C VAL A 72 7.76 1.42 -1.65
N ASN A 73 9.03 1.59 -1.29
CA ASN A 73 10.16 1.06 -2.07
C ASN A 73 10.83 -0.03 -1.24
N GLU A 74 10.55 -1.27 -1.58
CA GLU A 74 11.05 -2.45 -0.87
C GLU A 74 12.58 -2.64 -1.00
N ASN A 75 13.22 -1.92 -1.92
CA ASN A 75 14.69 -1.94 -2.08
C ASN A 75 15.43 -0.98 -1.14
N THR A 76 14.71 -0.14 -0.41
CA THR A 76 15.29 0.77 0.59
C THR A 76 15.02 0.22 1.98
N THR A 77 16.06 -0.23 2.66
CA THR A 77 15.98 -0.80 4.00
C THR A 77 16.52 0.16 5.06
N TYR A 78 15.92 0.12 6.25
CA TYR A 78 16.33 0.89 7.42
C TYR A 78 16.66 -0.06 8.58
N GLN A 79 16.86 0.52 9.78
CA GLN A 79 17.09 -0.21 11.02
C GLN A 79 15.97 -1.22 11.32
N GLN A 80 16.37 -2.33 11.96
CA GLN A 80 15.45 -3.35 12.42
C GLN A 80 14.74 -2.89 13.71
N PHE A 81 13.47 -3.25 13.86
CA PHE A 81 12.69 -3.00 15.07
C PHE A 81 12.77 -4.18 16.03
N GLU A 82 13.06 -3.92 17.31
CA GLU A 82 13.04 -4.92 18.38
C GLU A 82 11.63 -5.09 19.01
N GLY A 83 10.74 -4.12 18.77
CA GLY A 83 9.36 -4.09 19.27
C GLY A 83 9.04 -2.84 20.09
N GLY A 84 7.75 -2.59 20.32
CA GLY A 84 7.26 -1.49 21.15
C GLY A 84 6.55 -2.04 22.38
N ALA A 85 7.11 -1.81 23.58
CA ALA A 85 6.47 -2.17 24.84
C ALA A 85 6.65 -1.06 25.87
N ARG A 86 5.65 -0.90 26.74
CA ARG A 86 5.78 -0.03 27.90
C ARG A 86 6.34 -0.85 29.07
N PRO A 87 7.33 -0.34 29.82
CA PRO A 87 7.85 -1.03 31.00
C PRO A 87 6.74 -1.30 32.02
N SER A 88 6.79 -2.48 32.65
CA SER A 88 5.89 -2.84 33.75
C SER A 88 6.15 -1.92 34.95
N PRO A 89 5.11 -1.41 35.64
CA PRO A 89 5.32 -0.60 36.82
C PRO A 89 5.90 -1.46 37.95
N THR A 90 7.20 -1.29 38.25
CA THR A 90 7.85 -1.86 39.43
C THR A 90 7.10 -1.39 40.68
N ALA A 91 6.59 -2.32 41.49
CA ALA A 91 5.94 -2.00 42.75
C ALA A 91 6.90 -1.23 43.67
N ARG A 92 6.51 -0.01 44.07
CA ARG A 92 7.20 0.75 45.10
C ARG A 92 7.11 -0.04 46.42
N PRO A 93 8.24 -0.48 47.01
CA PRO A 93 8.17 -1.12 48.33
C PRO A 93 7.67 -0.09 49.35
N THR A 94 6.56 -0.42 50.00
CA THR A 94 6.11 0.29 51.19
C THR A 94 6.98 -0.19 52.35
N SER A 95 7.93 0.65 52.78
CA SER A 95 8.61 0.50 54.08
C SER A 95 7.73 1.01 55.21
#